data_AF-A0A1E4JXE4-F1
#
_entry.id   AF-A0A1E4JXE4-F1
#
_cell.length_a   1.000
_cell.length_b   1.000
_cell.length_c   1.000
_cell.angle_alpha   90.00
_cell.angle_beta   90.00
_cell.angle_gamma   90.00
#
_symmetry.space_group_name_H-M   'P 1'
#
loop_
_entity.id
_entity.type
_entity.pdbx_description
1 polymer ?
#
loop_
_entity_poly.entity_id
_entity_poly.type
_entity_poly.pdbx_seq_one_letter_code
_entity_poly.pdbx_strand_id
1 'polypeptide(L)'
;MGFNWTSMRSVAINQEPDLARETLLNILFEAMPHGHYRVRQLQTPRDEWPTFEIEIDAMLYRGELNPDRTWRHVADALHEDQLCGLQCRII
;
A
#
# COMPACT_ATOMS: atom_id res chain seq x y z
N MET A 1 18.82 -8.02 -13.86
CA MET A 1 18.99 -7.59 -12.45
C MET A 1 17.64 -7.80 -11.79
N GLY A 2 17.57 -8.66 -10.76
CA GLY A 2 16.32 -8.99 -10.07
C GLY A 2 16.07 -8.02 -8.93
N PHE A 3 14.83 -7.53 -8.83
CA PHE A 3 14.35 -6.76 -7.68
C PHE A 3 14.31 -7.67 -6.45
N ASN A 4 14.74 -7.16 -5.28
CA ASN A 4 14.72 -7.90 -4.03
C ASN A 4 13.69 -7.25 -3.09
N TRP A 5 12.45 -7.73 -3.17
CA TRP A 5 11.33 -7.23 -2.36
C TRP A 5 11.65 -7.42 -0.87
N THR A 6 11.60 -6.34 -0.12
CA THR A 6 12.23 -6.26 1.21
C THR A 6 11.22 -5.96 2.32
N SER A 7 10.03 -5.47 1.98
CA SER A 7 8.94 -5.28 2.93
C SER A 7 7.60 -5.56 2.28
N MET A 8 6.77 -6.36 2.94
CA MET A 8 5.44 -6.76 2.47
C MET A 8 4.44 -6.59 3.61
N ARG A 9 3.29 -5.96 3.33
CA ARG A 9 2.13 -5.98 4.25
C ARG A 9 0.83 -6.06 3.49
N SER A 10 -0.20 -6.53 4.17
CA SER A 10 -1.56 -6.60 3.65
C SER A 10 -2.38 -5.42 4.14
N VAL A 11 -3.26 -4.90 3.30
CA VAL A 11 -4.18 -3.81 3.60
C VAL A 11 -5.56 -4.23 3.11
N ALA A 12 -6.52 -4.28 4.02
CA ALA A 12 -7.92 -4.48 3.66
C ALA A 12 -8.63 -3.12 3.58
N ILE A 13 -9.38 -2.92 2.50
CA ILE A 13 -10.02 -1.63 2.19
C ILE A 13 -11.50 -1.89 1.93
N ASN A 14 -12.40 -1.22 2.66
CA ASN A 14 -13.84 -1.34 2.49
C ASN A 14 -14.35 -0.51 1.29
N GLN A 15 -13.93 -0.85 0.08
CA GLN A 15 -14.35 -0.21 -1.17
C GLN A 15 -14.43 -1.22 -2.32
N GLU A 16 -15.00 -0.79 -3.45
CA GLU A 16 -14.91 -1.54 -4.70
C GLU A 16 -13.43 -1.81 -5.05
N PRO A 17 -13.08 -3.03 -5.50
CA PRO A 17 -11.69 -3.42 -5.70
C PRO A 17 -10.88 -2.50 -6.61
N ASP A 18 -11.50 -1.99 -7.68
CA ASP A 18 -10.84 -1.10 -8.63
C ASP A 18 -10.49 0.26 -8.00
N LEU A 19 -11.44 0.83 -7.24
CA LEU A 19 -11.25 2.11 -6.54
C LEU A 19 -10.24 1.99 -5.40
N ALA A 20 -10.31 0.89 -4.63
CA ALA A 20 -9.35 0.60 -3.56
C ALA A 20 -7.92 0.46 -4.10
N ARG A 21 -7.77 -0.21 -5.24
CA ARG A 21 -6.48 -0.35 -5.91
C ARG A 21 -5.93 0.99 -6.38
N GLU A 22 -6.74 1.81 -7.04
CA GLU A 22 -6.33 3.14 -7.50
C GLU A 22 -5.90 4.03 -6.33
N THR A 23 -6.68 4.03 -5.25
CA THR A 23 -6.38 4.75 -4.01
C THR A 23 -5.03 4.33 -3.42
N LEU A 24 -4.77 3.02 -3.32
CA LEU A 24 -3.49 2.50 -2.84
C LEU A 24 -2.33 2.92 -3.72
N LEU A 25 -2.51 2.89 -5.05
CA LEU A 25 -1.46 3.31 -5.98
C LEU A 25 -1.15 4.80 -5.84
N ASN A 26 -2.16 5.65 -5.63
CA ASN A 26 -1.96 7.07 -5.38
C ASN A 26 -1.21 7.32 -4.07
N ILE A 27 -1.60 6.67 -2.98
CA ILE A 27 -0.88 6.76 -1.69
C ILE A 27 0.58 6.32 -1.84
N LEU A 28 0.83 5.21 -2.55
CA LEU A 28 2.19 4.71 -2.77
C LEU A 28 3.00 5.64 -3.67
N PHE A 29 2.37 6.24 -4.69
CA PHE A 29 3.00 7.25 -5.52
C PHE A 29 3.35 8.50 -4.73
N GLU A 30 2.48 8.98 -3.84
CA GLU A 30 2.78 10.12 -2.96
C GLU A 30 3.90 9.81 -1.97
N ALA A 31 3.87 8.64 -1.34
CA ALA A 31 4.91 8.20 -0.41
C ALA A 31 6.25 7.95 -1.13
N MET A 32 6.22 7.48 -2.38
CA MET A 32 7.40 7.15 -3.18
C MET A 32 7.18 7.34 -4.70
N PRO A 33 7.30 8.57 -5.24
CA PRO A 33 7.01 8.84 -6.65
C PRO A 33 7.91 8.07 -7.64
N HIS A 34 9.12 7.76 -7.19
CA HIS A 34 10.12 6.99 -7.95
C HIS A 34 10.44 5.64 -7.30
N GLY A 35 9.61 5.20 -6.35
CA GLY A 35 9.76 3.91 -5.68
C GLY A 35 9.33 2.74 -6.55
N HIS A 36 9.93 1.58 -6.31
CA HIS A 36 9.44 0.32 -6.86
C HIS A 36 8.51 -0.32 -5.84
N TYR A 37 7.22 -0.37 -6.19
CA TYR A 37 6.19 -1.03 -5.40
C TYR A 37 5.31 -1.89 -6.29
N ARG A 38 4.69 -2.89 -5.68
CA ARG A 38 3.71 -3.75 -6.33
C ARG A 38 2.51 -3.91 -5.44
N VAL A 39 1.32 -3.76 -6.03
CA VAL A 39 0.05 -4.01 -5.35
C VAL A 39 -0.61 -5.23 -5.99
N ARG A 40 -0.97 -6.21 -5.17
CA ARG A 40 -1.62 -7.45 -5.59
C ARG A 40 -2.89 -7.65 -4.78
N GLN A 41 -4.03 -7.74 -5.44
CA GLN A 41 -5.27 -8.13 -4.76
C GLN A 41 -5.22 -9.62 -4.41
N LEU A 42 -5.47 -9.93 -3.14
CA LEU A 42 -5.62 -11.30 -2.67
C LEU A 42 -7.04 -11.80 -2.91
N GLN A 43 -7.18 -13.12 -3.06
CA GLN A 43 -8.49 -13.74 -3.17
C GLN A 43 -9.25 -13.51 -1.87
N THR A 44 -10.20 -12.58 -1.90
CA THR A 44 -10.95 -12.15 -0.72
C THR A 44 -12.28 -12.92 -0.68
N PRO A 45 -12.69 -13.49 0.47
CA PRO A 45 -14.02 -14.05 0.66
C PRO A 45 -15.12 -13.01 0.36
N ARG A 46 -16.31 -13.47 -0.09
CA ARG A 46 -17.43 -12.59 -0.49
C ARG A 46 -17.93 -11.64 0.61
N ASP A 47 -17.73 -11.99 1.87
CA ASP A 47 -18.20 -11.24 3.04
C ASP A 47 -17.09 -10.44 3.74
N GLU A 48 -15.90 -10.35 3.13
CA GLU A 48 -14.75 -9.63 3.67
C GLU A 48 -14.33 -8.46 2.79
N TRP A 49 -13.68 -7.47 3.41
CA TRP A 49 -13.13 -6.32 2.67
C TRP A 49 -12.02 -6.76 1.73
N PRO A 50 -12.00 -6.28 0.48
CA PRO A 50 -10.95 -6.63 -0.46
C PRO A 50 -9.57 -6.34 0.14
N THR A 51 -8.74 -7.38 0.15
CA THR A 51 -7.41 -7.34 0.75
C THR A 51 -6.36 -7.22 -0.35
N PHE A 52 -5.43 -6.30 -0.16
CA PHE A 52 -4.36 -5.99 -1.07
C PHE A 52 -3.04 -6.22 -0.37
N GLU A 53 -2.15 -6.97 -1.01
CA GLU A 53 -0.77 -7.11 -0.58
C GLU A 53 0.07 -6.06 -1.31
N ILE A 54 0.85 -5.31 -0.54
CA ILE A 54 1.76 -4.30 -1.06
C ILE A 54 3.18 -4.77 -0.77
N GLU A 55 3.96 -4.89 -1.84
CA GLU A 55 5.39 -5.20 -1.80
C GLU A 55 6.18 -3.92 -2.11
N ILE A 56 7.16 -3.58 -1.28
CA ILE A 56 8.03 -2.42 -1.44
C ILE A 56 9.49 -2.88 -1.57
N ASP A 57 10.19 -2.32 -2.55
CA ASP A 57 11.63 -2.51 -2.73
C ASP A 57 12.42 -1.38 -2.06
N ALA A 58 13.12 -1.74 -0.98
CA ALA A 58 13.97 -0.85 -0.18
C ALA A 58 15.38 -0.64 -0.78
N MET A 59 15.81 -1.41 -1.79
CA MET A 59 17.18 -1.33 -2.32
C MET A 59 17.39 -0.22 -3.36
N LEU A 60 16.33 0.24 -4.03
CA LEU A 60 16.48 1.14 -5.19
C LEU A 60 16.51 2.64 -4.85
N TYR A 61 16.21 3.03 -3.63
CA TYR A 61 16.25 4.45 -3.25
C TYR A 61 17.60 4.84 -2.67
N ARG A 62 18.42 5.53 -3.48
CA ARG A 62 19.80 5.95 -3.16
C ARG A 62 19.97 6.93 -1.98
N GLY A 63 18.95 7.17 -1.15
CA GLY A 63 19.07 8.14 -0.06
C GLY A 63 17.97 8.06 0.99
N GLU A 64 17.99 7.02 1.84
CA GLU A 64 17.24 7.00 3.12
C GLU A 64 15.73 6.69 3.06
N LEU A 65 15.31 5.80 2.17
CA LEU A 65 13.94 5.28 2.27
C LEU A 65 13.91 4.15 3.30
N ASN A 66 13.64 4.51 4.55
CA ASN A 66 13.41 3.54 5.62
C ASN A 66 12.02 2.90 5.40
N PRO A 67 11.91 1.58 5.14
CA PRO A 67 10.63 0.92 4.91
C PRO A 67 9.61 1.20 6.01
N ASP A 68 10.05 1.36 7.26
CA ASP A 68 9.16 1.69 8.38
C ASP A 68 8.58 3.10 8.26
N ARG A 69 9.37 4.06 7.76
CA ARG A 69 8.91 5.44 7.52
C ARG A 69 7.92 5.49 6.36
N THR A 70 8.16 4.72 5.31
CA THR A 70 7.24 4.58 4.18
C THR A 70 5.94 3.93 4.61
N TRP A 71 6.01 2.85 5.37
CA TRP A 71 4.82 2.21 5.92
C TRP A 71 4.07 3.12 6.88
N ARG A 72 4.77 3.99 7.61
CA ARG A 72 4.14 5.02 8.42
C ARG A 72 3.41 6.05 7.57
N HIS A 73 4.01 6.55 6.49
CA HIS A 73 3.30 7.42 5.55
C HIS A 73 2.08 6.75 4.92
N VAL A 74 2.18 5.48 4.53
CA VAL A 74 1.04 4.71 4.00
C VAL A 74 -0.03 4.53 5.07
N ALA A 75 0.35 4.18 6.30
CA ALA A 75 -0.60 4.04 7.41
C ALA A 75 -1.27 5.37 7.77
N ASP A 76 -0.50 6.46 7.80
CA ASP A 76 -1.00 7.80 8.07
C ASP A 76 -1.95 8.24 6.94
N ALA A 77 -1.63 8.02 5.67
CA ALA A 77 -2.53 8.32 4.54
C ALA A 77 -3.80 7.46 4.52
N LEU A 78 -3.73 6.23 5.06
CA LEU A 78 -4.89 5.36 5.27
C LEU A 78 -5.71 5.80 6.51
N HIS A 79 -5.10 6.45 7.49
CA HIS A 79 -5.74 6.78 8.77
C HIS A 79 -6.23 8.24 8.87
N GLU A 80 -5.46 9.20 8.40
CA GLU A 80 -5.82 10.61 8.32
C GLU A 80 -6.68 10.85 7.08
N ASP A 81 -7.99 10.99 7.29
CA ASP A 81 -8.93 12.00 6.74
C ASP A 81 -8.89 12.46 5.27
N GLN A 82 -7.95 12.05 4.42
CA GLN A 82 -7.89 12.38 2.99
C GLN A 82 -8.91 11.59 2.16
N LEU A 83 -9.45 10.53 2.74
CA LEU A 83 -10.40 9.65 2.11
C LEU A 83 -11.67 9.58 2.97
N CYS A 84 -12.43 10.69 2.99
CA CYS A 84 -13.74 10.81 3.62
C CYS A 84 -14.58 9.52 3.46
N GLY A 85 -14.60 8.66 4.49
CA GLY A 85 -15.42 7.43 4.55
C GLY A 85 -14.72 6.09 4.31
N LEU A 86 -13.40 6.06 4.13
CA LEU A 86 -12.66 4.82 3.85
C LEU A 86 -12.28 4.06 5.13
N GLN A 87 -13.00 2.98 5.44
CA GLN A 87 -12.57 2.03 6.46
C GLN A 87 -11.47 1.13 5.87
N CYS A 88 -10.24 1.31 6.33
CA CYS A 88 -9.11 0.49 5.91
C CYS A 88 -8.28 0.04 7.12
N ARG A 89 -7.66 -1.13 7.01
CA ARG A 89 -6.81 -1.71 8.06
C ARG A 89 -5.59 -2.39 7.46
N ILE A 90 -4.43 -2.19 8.05
CA ILE A 90 -3.22 -2.96 7.75
C ILE A 90 -3.31 -4.27 8.55
N ILE A 91 -3.13 -5.41 7.89
CA ILE A 91 -3.19 -6.78 8.43
C ILE A 91 -1.79 -7.37 8.48
#